data_AF-A0A7C8LBZ9-F1
#
_entry.id   AF-A0A7C8LBZ9-F1
#
_cell.length_a   1.000
_cell.length_b   1.000
_cell.length_c   1.000
_cell.angle_alpha   90.00
_cell.angle_beta   90.00
_cell.angle_gamma   90.00
#
_symmetry.space_group_name_H-M   'P 1'
#
loop_
_entity.id
_entity.type
_entity.pdbx_description
1 polymer ?
#
loop_
_entity_poly.entity_id
_entity_poly.type
_entity_poly.pdbx_seq_one_letter_code
_entity_poly.pdbx_strand_id
1 'polypeptide(L)' 'MDLFDSYKTITTSKETYAIVYLKPCLLELPDKALLEQLVIQYVREKTPHIHRVEVILKPLHILSVKL' A
#
# COMPACT_ATOMS: atom_id res chain seq x y z
N MET A 1 5.23 -10.14 -11.71
CA MET A 1 5.54 -10.46 -10.30
C MET A 1 4.68 -9.58 -9.42
N ASP A 2 3.83 -10.15 -8.57
CA ASP A 2 2.94 -9.39 -7.69
C ASP A 2 3.74 -8.93 -6.46
N LEU A 3 4.39 -7.77 -6.57
CA LEU A 3 5.28 -7.20 -5.53
C LEU A 3 4.48 -6.74 -4.30
N PHE A 4 3.18 -6.48 -4.48
CA PHE A 4 2.28 -5.96 -3.45
C PHE A 4 1.35 -7.07 -2.96
N ASP A 5 1.09 -7.13 -1.66
CA ASP A 5 0.19 -8.14 -1.07
C ASP A 5 -1.27 -7.79 -1.29
N SER A 6 -1.62 -6.52 -1.13
CA SER A 6 -2.99 -6.05 -1.35
C SER A 6 -3.04 -4.54 -1.51
N TYR A 7 -4.17 -4.10 -2.05
CA TYR A 7 -4.47 -2.71 -2.33
C TYR A 7 -5.88 -2.39 -1.81
N LYS A 8 -6.03 -1.28 -1.10
CA LYS A 8 -7.34 -0.77 -0.67
C LYS A 8 -7.46 0.71 -0.98
N THR A 9 -8.57 1.10 -1.58
CA THR A 9 -8.96 2.50 -1.70
C THR A 9 -9.90 2.84 -0.55
N ILE A 10 -9.63 3.95 0.14
CA ILE A 10 -10.51 4.50 1.15
C ILE A 10 -11.01 5.85 0.65
N THR A 11 -12.33 5.96 0.53
CA THR A 11 -13.01 7.21 0.19
C THR A 11 -13.74 7.70 1.43
N THR A 12 -13.38 8.90 1.87
CA THR A 12 -14.07 9.63 2.94
C THR A 12 -14.81 10.81 2.34
N SER A 13 -15.57 11.54 3.16
CA SER A 13 -16.23 12.78 2.73
C SER A 13 -15.25 13.91 2.36
N LYS A 14 -13.96 13.79 2.70
CA LYS A 14 -12.94 14.82 2.48
C LYS A 14 -11.90 14.44 1.43
N GLU A 15 -11.55 13.17 1.33
CA GLU A 15 -10.48 12.70 0.45
C GLU A 15 -10.63 11.24 0.04
N THR A 16 -10.00 10.89 -1.08
CA THR A 16 -9.79 9.50 -1.51
C THR A 16 -8.31 9.20 -1.48
N TYR A 17 -7.93 8.15 -0.75
CA TYR A 17 -6.53 7.72 -0.60
C TYR A 17 -6.38 6.21 -0.78
N ALA A 18 -5.18 5.77 -1.17
CA ALA A 18 -4.84 4.36 -1.30
C ALA A 18 -4.01 3.89 -0.10
N ILE A 19 -4.25 2.65 0.33
CA ILE A 19 -3.36 1.89 1.19
C ILE A 19 -2.77 0.74 0.37
N VAL A 20 -1.45 0.69 0.29
CA VAL A 20 -0.69 -0.38 -0.36
C VAL A 20 0.01 -1.21 0.71
N TYR A 21 -0.24 -2.51 0.70
CA TYR A 21 0.42 -3.44 1.61
C TYR A 21 1.62 -4.09 0.90
N LEU A 22 2.81 -3.89 1.45
CA LEU A 22 4.05 -4.43 0.90
C LEU A 22 4.32 -5.85 1.39
N LYS A 23 4.87 -6.67 0.49
CA LYS A 23 5.47 -7.95 0.87
C LYS A 23 6.75 -7.72 1.69
N PRO A 24 7.07 -8.59 2.66
CA PRO A 24 8.29 -8.47 3.45
C PRO A 24 9.57 -8.42 2.61
N CYS A 25 9.61 -9.10 1.46
CA CYS A 25 10.77 -9.09 0.56
C CYS A 25 11.09 -7.70 -0.03
N LEU A 26 10.14 -6.76 -0.04
CA LEU A 26 10.38 -5.39 -0.49
C LEU A 26 11.15 -4.55 0.54
N LEU A 27 11.28 -5.02 1.80
CA LEU A 27 12.14 -4.37 2.81
C LEU A 27 13.62 -4.52 2.47
N GLU A 28 13.98 -5.59 1.76
CA GLU A 28 15.36 -5.89 1.41
C GLU A 28 15.82 -5.05 0.21
N LEU A 29 14.94 -4.23 -0.37
CA LEU A 29 15.32 -3.27 -1.39
C LEU A 29 16.25 -2.22 -0.77
N PRO A 30 17.49 -2.10 -1.27
CA PRO A 30 18.47 -1.16 -0.73
C PRO A 30 18.10 0.30 -1.04
N ASP A 31 17.28 0.53 -2.06
CA ASP A 31 16.86 1.85 -2.51
C ASP A 31 15.40 2.13 -2.18
N LYS A 32 15.19 3.03 -1.21
CA LYS A 32 13.87 3.49 -0.79
C LYS A 32 13.18 4.36 -1.84
N ALA A 33 13.95 5.12 -2.64
CA ALA A 33 13.38 5.96 -3.70
C ALA A 33 12.79 5.10 -4.82
N LEU A 34 13.46 3.99 -5.16
CA LEU A 34 12.93 3.01 -6.09
C LEU A 34 11.63 2.37 -5.58
N LEU A 35 11.56 2.02 -4.30
CA LEU A 35 10.35 1.47 -3.69
C LEU A 35 9.18 2.46 -3.74
N GLU A 36 9.42 3.74 -3.43
CA GLU A 36 8.41 4.79 -3.53
C GLU A 36 7.89 4.95 -4.97
N GLN A 37 8.78 4.95 -5.96
CA GLN A 37 8.38 5.03 -7.37
C GLN A 37 7.53 3.85 -7.81
N LEU A 38 7.91 2.62 -7.42
CA LEU A 38 7.14 1.42 -7.72
C LEU A 38 5.73 1.46 -7.12
N VAL A 39 5.60 1.95 -5.89
CA VAL A 39 4.29 2.13 -5.23
C VAL A 39 3.44 3.17 -5.96
N ILE A 40 4.02 4.33 -6.30
CA ILE A 40 3.31 5.40 -7.01
C ILE A 40 2.80 4.89 -8.36
N GLN A 41 3.65 4.20 -9.11
CA GLN A 41 3.28 3.65 -10.41
C GLN A 41 2.14 2.64 -10.27
N TYR A 42 2.25 1.71 -9.32
CA TYR A 42 1.23 0.70 -9.05
C TYR A 42 -0.14 1.30 -8.70
N VAL A 43 -0.16 2.35 -7.86
CA VAL A 43 -1.42 3.01 -7.49
C VAL A 43 -2.00 3.77 -8.68
N ARG A 44 -1.19 4.46 -9.48
CA ARG A 44 -1.66 5.21 -10.65
C ARG A 44 -2.26 4.31 -11.72
N GLU A 45 -1.69 3.14 -11.94
CA GLU A 45 -2.23 2.14 -12.87
C GLU A 45 -3.61 1.63 -12.45
N LYS A 46 -3.88 1.54 -11.14
CA LYS A 46 -5.17 1.05 -10.61
C LYS A 46 -6.21 2.15 -10.42
N THR A 47 -5.81 3.29 -9.88
CA THR A 47 -6.71 4.40 -9.56
C THR A 47 -6.01 5.75 -9.78
N PRO A 48 -6.14 6.35 -10.97
CA PRO A 48 -5.38 7.54 -11.35
C PRO A 48 -5.77 8.81 -10.57
N HIS A 49 -6.94 8.82 -9.92
CA HIS A 49 -7.48 9.97 -9.18
C HIS A 49 -7.07 10.02 -7.70
N ILE A 50 -6.15 9.16 -7.26
CA ILE A 50 -5.69 9.14 -5.88
C ILE A 50 -4.60 10.17 -5.66
N HIS A 51 -4.84 11.06 -4.69
CA HIS A 51 -3.92 12.15 -4.35
C HIS A 51 -3.00 11.82 -3.16
N ARG A 52 -3.29 10.75 -2.41
CA ARG A 52 -2.54 10.33 -1.23
C ARG A 52 -2.40 8.81 -1.19
N VAL A 53 -1.19 8.34 -0.93
CA VAL A 53 -0.88 6.91 -0.82
C VAL A 53 -0.20 6.65 0.52
N GLU A 54 -0.73 5.70 1.28
CA GLU A 54 -0.12 5.18 2.49
C GLU A 54 0.42 3.79 2.22
N VAL A 55 1.65 3.54 2.69
CA VAL A 55 2.36 2.28 2.45
C VAL A 55 2.53 1.58 3.79
N ILE A 56 1.88 0.43 3.94
CA ILE A 56 1.90 -0.32 5.18
C ILE A 56 2.69 -1.60 5.00
N LEU A 57 3.65 -1.78 5.90
CA LEU A 57 4.52 -2.94 5.92
C LEU A 57 4.03 -3.90 7.00
N LYS A 58 3.62 -5.10 6.60
CA LYS A 58 3.17 -6.13 7.56
C LYS A 58 4.35 -6.68 8.37
N PRO A 59 4.13 -6.96 9.66
CA PRO A 59 3.80 -8.32 10.09
C PRO A 59 2.31 -8.43 10.46
N LEU A 60 1.55 -9.45 10.01
CA LEU A 60 1.36 -10.77 10.65
C LEU A 60 0.81 -10.66 12.08
N HIS A 61 -0.51 -10.50 12.20
CA HIS A 61 -1.46 -11.17 13.11
C HIS A 61 -2.69 -10.29 13.37
N ILE A 62 -3.83 -10.76 12.88
CA ILE A 62 -5.14 -10.19 13.19
C ILE A 62 -5.50 -10.64 14.60
N LEU A 63 -5.73 -9.67 15.49
CA LEU A 63 -6.32 -9.90 16.80
C LEU A 63 -7.85 -9.85 16.64
N SER A 64 -8.53 -10.95 16.91
CA SER A 64 -10.00 -11.00 16.91
C SER A 64 -10.57 -10.82 18.31
N VAL A 65 -11.70 -10.13 18.33
CA VAL A 65 -12.42 -9.52 19.45
C VAL A 65 -13.17 -10.55 20.29
N LYS A 66 -13.48 -10.20 21.55
CA LYS A 66 -14.48 -10.91 22.37
C LYS A 66 -15.74 -10.05 22.52
N LEU A 67 -16.89 -10.68 22.33
CA LEU A 67 -18.22 -10.13 22.62
C LEU A 67 -18.42 -9.96 24.13
#